data_AF-A0A2E1BQU7-F1
#
_entry.id   AF-A0A2E1BQU7-F1
#
_cell.length_a   1.000
_cell.length_b   1.000
_cell.length_c   1.000
_cell.angle_alpha   90.00
_cell.angle_beta   90.00
_cell.angle_gamma   90.00
#
_symmetry.space_group_name_H-M   'P 1'
#
loop_
_entity.id
_entity.type
_entity.pdbx_description
1 polymer ?
#
loop_
_entity_poly.entity_id
_entity_poly.type
_entity_poly.pdbx_seq_one_letter_code
_entity_poly.pdbx_strand_id
1 'polypeptide(L)'
;MYPEELVKPMRDDLASAGFEELYTSEAVENALKREGTTLVVVNSVCGCAAANARPAAKMSLQNDKKPDHLVTVFAGVDTEAVNTAREHMVPFPPSSPSMALFKNGELVHMIERHHIEGRPAEMIAENLVEAYNEHC
;
A
#
# COMPACT_ATOMS: atom_id res chain seq x y z
N MET A 1 -1.50 3.80 20.51
CA MET A 1 -0.54 3.14 19.60
C MET A 1 -0.61 1.65 19.91
N TYR A 2 -0.70 0.78 18.90
CA TYR A 2 -0.79 -0.67 19.12
C TYR A 2 0.54 -1.24 19.63
N PRO A 3 0.53 -2.30 20.47
CA PRO A 3 1.75 -2.96 20.91
C PRO A 3 2.55 -3.51 19.73
N GLU A 4 3.88 -3.42 19.78
CA GLU A 4 4.78 -3.89 18.72
C GLU A 4 4.56 -5.38 18.38
N GLU A 5 4.41 -6.21 19.42
CA GLU A 5 4.17 -7.65 19.29
C GLU A 5 2.90 -7.99 18.51
N LEU A 6 1.88 -7.12 18.57
CA LEU A 6 0.62 -7.30 17.87
C LEU A 6 0.74 -6.94 16.39
N VAL A 7 1.53 -5.92 16.07
CA VAL A 7 1.65 -5.39 14.70
C VAL A 7 2.74 -6.08 13.90
N LYS A 8 3.75 -6.65 14.57
CA LYS A 8 4.87 -7.33 13.92
C LYS A 8 4.43 -8.42 12.93
N PRO A 9 3.51 -9.35 13.24
CA PRO A 9 3.06 -10.34 12.26
C PRO A 9 2.37 -9.71 11.03
N MET A 10 1.71 -8.57 11.21
CA MET A 10 1.00 -7.86 10.13
C MET A 10 1.95 -7.07 9.22
N ARG A 11 3.09 -6.65 9.78
CA ARG A 11 4.22 -6.05 9.06
C ARG A 11 4.97 -7.11 8.27
N ASP A 12 5.37 -8.19 8.96
CA ASP A 12 6.06 -9.34 8.39
C ASP A 12 5.31 -9.95 7.19
N ASP A 13 3.96 -9.92 7.21
CA ASP A 13 3.13 -10.41 6.11
C ASP A 13 3.41 -9.69 4.78
N LEU A 14 3.54 -8.36 4.79
CA LEU A 14 3.91 -7.59 3.59
C LEU A 14 5.42 -7.62 3.35
N ALA A 15 6.24 -7.54 4.40
CA ALA A 15 7.70 -7.60 4.26
C ALA A 15 8.16 -8.90 3.58
N SER A 16 7.50 -10.03 3.88
CA SER A 16 7.77 -11.33 3.23
C SER A 16 7.49 -11.33 1.72
N ALA A 17 6.70 -10.38 1.23
CA ALA A 17 6.41 -10.17 -0.19
C ALA A 17 7.28 -9.06 -0.83
N GLY A 18 8.28 -8.55 -0.11
CA GLY A 18 9.23 -7.57 -0.62
C GLY A 18 8.87 -6.11 -0.35
N PHE A 19 7.86 -5.84 0.47
CA PHE A 19 7.52 -4.45 0.85
C PHE A 19 8.52 -3.90 1.88
N GLU A 20 9.09 -2.74 1.58
CA GLU A 20 9.89 -1.94 2.52
C GLU A 20 8.96 -1.19 3.47
N GLU A 21 9.23 -1.30 4.78
CA GLU A 21 8.46 -0.60 5.80
C GLU A 21 8.99 0.80 6.05
N LEU A 22 8.11 1.80 5.93
CA LEU A 22 8.45 3.20 6.09
C LEU A 22 7.86 3.75 7.39
N TYR A 23 8.73 4.25 8.27
CA TYR A 23 8.38 4.67 9.62
C TYR A 23 8.34 6.20 9.80
N THR A 24 8.95 6.95 8.87
CA THR A 24 9.09 8.42 8.95
C THR A 24 8.58 9.11 7.69
N SER A 25 8.22 10.39 7.82
CA SER A 25 7.84 11.22 6.66
C SER A 25 8.93 11.26 5.60
N GLU A 26 10.19 11.41 6.04
CA GLU A 26 11.34 11.45 5.14
C GLU A 26 11.50 10.15 4.34
N ALA A 27 11.27 9.00 4.95
CA ALA A 27 11.32 7.71 4.26
C ALA A 27 10.24 7.62 3.16
N VAL A 28 9.03 8.13 3.43
CA VAL A 28 7.93 8.21 2.45
C VAL A 28 8.28 9.15 1.30
N GLU A 29 8.72 10.36 1.60
CA GLU A 29 9.15 11.35 0.60
C GLU A 29 10.24 10.78 -0.31
N ASN A 30 11.24 10.11 0.28
CA ASN A 30 12.34 9.52 -0.47
C ASN A 30 11.87 8.33 -1.32
N ALA A 31 10.92 7.53 -0.84
CA ALA A 31 10.34 6.43 -1.62
C ALA A 31 9.53 6.91 -2.83
N LEU A 32 8.76 7.99 -2.67
CA LEU A 32 7.94 8.56 -3.75
C LEU A 32 8.78 9.29 -4.81
N LYS A 33 9.95 9.81 -4.44
CA LYS A 33 10.91 10.45 -5.37
C LYS A 33 11.69 9.46 -6.24
N ARG A 34 11.63 8.16 -5.94
CA ARG A 34 12.33 7.15 -6.75
C ARG A 34 11.77 7.15 -8.17
N GLU A 35 12.66 7.02 -9.15
CA GLU A 35 12.26 6.83 -10.54
C GLU A 35 11.54 5.48 -10.72
N GLY A 36 10.64 5.43 -11.68
CA GLY A 36 9.81 4.26 -11.95
C GLY A 36 8.48 4.31 -11.21
N THR A 37 7.99 3.15 -10.80
CA THR A 37 6.68 2.96 -10.21
C THR A 37 6.77 2.46 -8.77
N THR A 38 6.04 3.09 -7.86
CA THR A 38 6.03 2.75 -6.44
C THR A 38 4.63 2.38 -6.01
N LEU A 39 4.44 1.14 -5.55
CA LEU A 39 3.21 0.73 -4.89
C LEU A 39 3.31 1.00 -3.40
N VAL A 40 2.41 1.82 -2.89
CA VAL A 40 2.28 2.14 -1.47
C VAL A 40 1.06 1.41 -0.91
N VAL A 41 1.26 0.56 0.10
CA VAL A 41 0.17 -0.05 0.88
C VAL A 41 0.06 0.65 2.23
N VAL A 42 -1.06 1.34 2.46
CA VAL A 42 -1.43 1.85 3.79
C VAL A 42 -2.03 0.69 4.58
N ASN A 43 -1.17 -0.03 5.31
CA ASN A 43 -1.54 -1.19 6.09
C ASN A 43 -2.36 -0.77 7.34
N SER A 44 -3.05 -1.74 7.94
CA SER A 44 -3.92 -1.51 9.09
C SER A 44 -4.11 -2.80 9.88
N VAL A 45 -4.49 -2.67 11.15
CA VAL A 45 -4.94 -3.79 11.98
C VAL A 45 -6.35 -4.30 11.64
N CYS A 46 -7.09 -3.61 10.77
CA CYS A 46 -8.45 -4.00 10.36
C CYS A 46 -8.49 -5.44 9.82
N GLY A 47 -9.55 -6.19 10.13
CA GLY A 47 -9.79 -7.51 9.52
C GLY A 47 -9.84 -7.46 7.98
N CYS A 48 -10.34 -6.37 7.41
CA CYS A 48 -10.32 -6.10 5.98
C CYS A 48 -8.89 -5.98 5.39
N ALA A 49 -7.91 -5.53 6.17
CA ALA A 49 -6.52 -5.51 5.74
C ALA A 49 -5.94 -6.94 5.69
N ALA A 50 -6.28 -7.76 6.68
CA ALA A 50 -5.83 -9.15 6.77
C ALA A 50 -6.46 -10.06 5.71
N ALA A 51 -7.77 -9.93 5.49
CA ALA A 51 -8.50 -10.80 4.58
C ALA A 51 -8.37 -10.37 3.10
N ASN A 52 -8.26 -9.06 2.84
CA ASN A 52 -8.41 -8.54 1.49
C ASN A 52 -7.17 -7.77 1.03
N ALA A 53 -6.78 -6.69 1.72
CA ALA A 53 -5.75 -5.77 1.22
C ALA A 53 -4.36 -6.42 1.08
N ARG A 54 -3.84 -7.06 2.16
CA ARG A 54 -2.52 -7.69 2.11
C ARG A 54 -2.49 -8.89 1.15
N PRO A 55 -3.49 -9.79 1.14
CA PRO A 55 -3.55 -10.84 0.12
C PRO A 55 -3.60 -10.29 -1.31
N ALA A 56 -4.42 -9.27 -1.57
CA ALA A 56 -4.53 -8.65 -2.88
C ALA A 56 -3.22 -8.04 -3.37
N ALA A 57 -2.54 -7.28 -2.50
CA ALA A 57 -1.22 -6.71 -2.80
C ALA A 57 -0.17 -7.78 -3.10
N LYS A 58 -0.22 -8.95 -2.46
CA LYS A 58 0.70 -10.06 -2.75
C LYS A 58 0.35 -10.80 -4.04
N MET A 59 -0.94 -11.00 -4.30
CA MET A 59 -1.45 -11.64 -5.50
C MET A 59 -1.15 -10.80 -6.75
N SER A 60 -1.29 -9.47 -6.68
CA SER A 60 -1.04 -8.58 -7.82
C SER A 60 0.42 -8.63 -8.30
N LEU A 61 1.36 -8.93 -7.39
CA LEU A 61 2.78 -9.11 -7.71
C LEU A 61 3.11 -10.43 -8.42
N GLN A 62 2.12 -11.27 -8.73
CA GLN A 62 2.31 -12.42 -9.61
C GLN A 62 2.18 -12.07 -11.10
N ASN A 63 1.78 -10.84 -11.44
CA ASN A 63 1.67 -10.35 -12.82
C ASN A 63 3.04 -10.21 -13.49
N ASP A 64 3.09 -10.20 -14.83
CA ASP A 64 4.35 -10.00 -15.56
C ASP A 64 4.91 -8.58 -15.37
N LYS A 65 4.02 -7.56 -15.42
CA LYS A 65 4.36 -6.18 -15.11
C LYS A 65 4.13 -5.89 -13.62
N LYS A 66 5.14 -5.33 -12.97
CA LYS A 66 5.12 -5.06 -11.52
C LYS A 66 5.70 -3.68 -11.23
N PRO A 67 5.32 -3.07 -10.09
CA PRO A 67 5.98 -1.87 -9.59
C PRO A 67 7.47 -2.10 -9.33
N ASP A 68 8.28 -1.07 -9.59
CA ASP A 68 9.72 -1.09 -9.31
C ASP A 68 10.02 -1.09 -7.81
N HIS A 69 9.19 -0.38 -7.04
CA HIS A 69 9.32 -0.23 -5.59
C HIS A 69 8.04 -0.65 -4.89
N LEU A 70 8.20 -1.40 -3.80
CA LEU A 70 7.10 -1.86 -2.95
C LEU A 70 7.32 -1.29 -1.55
N VAL A 71 6.39 -0.47 -1.07
CA VAL A 71 6.53 0.16 0.25
C VAL A 71 5.23 0.10 1.04
N THR A 72 5.33 0.12 2.36
CA THR A 72 4.17 0.12 3.25
C THR A 72 4.35 1.05 4.43
N VAL A 73 3.24 1.69 4.81
CA VAL A 73 3.11 2.50 6.03
C VAL A 73 1.99 1.92 6.89
N PHE A 74 2.10 1.99 8.22
CA PHE A 74 1.15 1.32 9.10
C PHE A 74 0.20 2.30 9.81
N ALA A 75 -1.06 2.35 9.37
CA ALA A 75 -2.08 3.20 9.96
C ALA A 75 -2.37 2.85 11.44
N GLY A 76 -2.30 3.87 12.31
CA GLY A 76 -2.49 3.72 13.76
C GLY A 76 -1.22 3.34 14.54
N VAL A 77 -0.08 3.24 13.85
CA VAL A 77 1.24 2.97 14.43
C VAL A 77 2.22 4.06 13.97
N ASP A 78 2.50 4.13 12.66
CA ASP A 78 3.47 5.05 12.06
C ASP A 78 2.79 6.34 11.60
N THR A 79 2.23 7.10 12.56
CA THR A 79 1.35 8.25 12.26
C THR A 79 1.96 9.26 11.28
N GLU A 80 3.25 9.57 11.44
CA GLU A 80 3.95 10.53 10.59
C GLU A 80 4.02 10.05 9.14
N ALA A 81 4.57 8.85 8.92
CA ALA A 81 4.68 8.23 7.60
C ALA A 81 3.31 8.07 6.92
N VAL A 82 2.29 7.66 7.68
CA VAL A 82 0.92 7.50 7.16
C VAL A 82 0.33 8.84 6.72
N ASN A 83 0.55 9.91 7.48
CA ASN A 83 0.05 11.24 7.14
C ASN A 83 0.73 11.76 5.87
N THR A 84 2.05 11.66 5.77
CA THR A 84 2.78 12.04 4.56
C THR A 84 2.30 11.24 3.35
N ALA A 85 2.16 9.91 3.47
CA ALA A 85 1.64 9.10 2.37
C ALA A 85 0.25 9.57 1.90
N ARG A 86 -0.63 9.96 2.83
CA ARG A 86 -1.98 10.46 2.54
C ARG A 86 -1.99 11.83 1.89
N GLU A 87 -1.04 12.71 2.22
CA GLU A 87 -0.90 14.01 1.57
C GLU A 87 -0.61 13.87 0.07
N HIS A 88 0.12 12.81 -0.32
CA HIS A 88 0.37 12.45 -1.72
C HIS A 88 -0.78 11.69 -2.39
N MET A 89 -1.80 11.27 -1.63
CA MET A 89 -2.97 10.54 -2.15
C MET A 89 -4.19 11.45 -2.37
N VAL A 90 -4.01 12.78 -2.41
CA VAL A 90 -5.10 13.72 -2.71
C VAL A 90 -5.60 13.55 -4.16
N PRO A 91 -6.91 13.78 -4.44
CA PRO A 91 -7.97 14.27 -3.56
C PRO A 91 -8.71 13.17 -2.78
N PHE A 92 -8.18 11.95 -2.74
CA PHE A 92 -8.88 10.82 -2.13
C PHE A 92 -8.91 10.95 -0.60
N PRO A 93 -10.06 10.72 0.06
CA PRO A 93 -10.16 10.84 1.50
C PRO A 93 -9.26 9.83 2.21
N PRO A 94 -8.57 10.23 3.30
CA PRO A 94 -7.79 9.31 4.12
C PRO A 94 -8.59 8.08 4.55
N SER A 95 -8.11 6.90 4.15
CA SER A 95 -8.70 5.63 4.58
C SER A 95 -7.61 4.61 4.96
N SER A 96 -8.01 3.49 5.57
CA SER A 96 -7.11 2.37 5.86
C SER A 96 -7.93 1.08 6.05
N PRO A 97 -7.54 -0.06 5.42
CA PRO A 97 -6.46 -0.16 4.45
C PRO A 97 -6.78 0.58 3.15
N SER A 98 -5.74 1.03 2.45
CA SER A 98 -5.82 1.60 1.10
C SER A 98 -4.50 1.37 0.36
N MET A 99 -4.51 1.46 -0.97
CA MET A 99 -3.32 1.22 -1.80
C MET A 99 -3.24 2.25 -2.91
N ALA A 100 -2.03 2.68 -3.25
CA ALA A 100 -1.80 3.66 -4.29
C ALA A 100 -0.61 3.26 -5.15
N LEU A 101 -0.71 3.50 -6.45
CA LEU A 101 0.41 3.39 -7.38
C LEU A 101 0.86 4.79 -7.76
N PHE A 102 2.16 5.03 -7.62
CA PHE A 102 2.81 6.25 -8.05
C PHE A 102 3.73 5.95 -9.23
N LYS A 103 3.89 6.91 -10.14
CA LYS A 103 4.87 6.88 -11.22
C LYS A 103 5.67 8.17 -11.20
N ASN A 104 6.98 8.07 -10.95
CA ASN A 104 7.88 9.22 -10.81
C ASN A 104 7.33 10.30 -9.83
N GLY A 105 6.76 9.86 -8.71
CA GLY A 105 6.16 10.74 -7.69
C GLY A 105 4.73 11.19 -7.97
N GLU A 106 4.16 10.93 -9.14
CA GLU A 106 2.77 11.26 -9.46
C GLU A 106 1.82 10.11 -9.13
N LEU A 107 0.70 10.40 -8.46
CA LEU A 107 -0.34 9.41 -8.19
C LEU A 107 -1.06 9.03 -9.50
N VAL A 108 -0.95 7.76 -9.91
CA VAL A 108 -1.55 7.25 -11.15
C VAL A 108 -2.71 6.29 -10.90
N HIS A 109 -2.77 5.64 -9.73
CA HIS A 109 -3.88 4.76 -9.37
C HIS A 109 -4.13 4.75 -7.86
N MET A 110 -5.39 4.61 -7.45
CA MET A 110 -5.78 4.60 -6.03
C MET A 110 -6.91 3.58 -5.77
N ILE A 111 -6.75 2.80 -4.70
CA ILE A 111 -7.76 1.90 -4.16
C ILE A 111 -8.06 2.33 -2.73
N GLU A 112 -9.22 2.96 -2.56
CA GLU A 112 -9.75 3.35 -1.26
C GLU A 112 -10.31 2.16 -0.47
N ARG A 113 -10.46 2.32 0.85
CA ARG A 113 -11.02 1.28 1.72
C ARG A 113 -12.35 0.73 1.22
N HIS A 114 -13.25 1.56 0.69
CA HIS A 114 -14.57 1.12 0.24
C HIS A 114 -14.51 0.22 -1.02
N HIS A 115 -13.39 0.23 -1.74
CA HIS A 115 -13.08 -0.72 -2.81
C HIS A 115 -12.41 -2.01 -2.29
N ILE A 116 -12.01 -2.06 -1.02
CA ILE A 116 -11.38 -3.22 -0.38
C ILE A 116 -12.38 -3.95 0.52
N GLU A 117 -13.17 -3.19 1.29
CA GLU A 117 -14.12 -3.71 2.26
C GLU A 117 -15.27 -4.44 1.56
N GLY A 118 -15.49 -5.70 1.92
CA GLY A 118 -16.51 -6.55 1.32
C GLY A 118 -16.17 -7.09 -0.08
N ARG A 119 -14.96 -6.85 -0.60
CA ARG A 119 -14.52 -7.39 -1.90
C ARG A 119 -13.51 -8.53 -1.73
N PRO A 120 -13.55 -9.57 -2.59
CA PRO A 120 -12.54 -10.62 -2.62
C PRO A 120 -11.15 -10.06 -2.94
N ALA A 121 -10.11 -10.68 -2.38
CA ALA A 121 -8.72 -10.28 -2.61
C ALA A 121 -8.34 -10.36 -4.09
N GLU A 122 -8.86 -11.35 -4.81
CA GLU A 122 -8.60 -11.58 -6.24
C GLU A 122 -9.08 -10.41 -7.09
N MET A 123 -10.29 -9.90 -6.83
CA MET A 123 -10.85 -8.76 -7.56
C MET A 123 -10.05 -7.47 -7.30
N ILE A 124 -9.55 -7.30 -6.07
CA ILE A 124 -8.69 -6.16 -5.73
C ILE A 124 -7.32 -6.32 -6.39
N ALA A 125 -6.79 -7.54 -6.46
CA ALA A 125 -5.54 -7.84 -7.14
C ALA A 125 -5.66 -7.59 -8.64
N GLU A 126 -6.74 -8.02 -9.28
CA GLU A 126 -7.04 -7.73 -10.69
C GLU A 126 -7.03 -6.22 -10.98
N ASN A 127 -7.67 -5.43 -10.10
CA ASN A 127 -7.66 -3.97 -10.22
C ASN A 127 -6.25 -3.37 -10.14
N LEU A 128 -5.37 -3.91 -9.27
CA LEU A 128 -3.97 -3.51 -9.22
C LEU A 128 -3.20 -3.95 -10.47
N VAL A 129 -3.46 -5.16 -10.97
CA VAL A 129 -2.83 -5.70 -12.18
C VAL A 129 -3.17 -4.86 -13.41
N GLU A 130 -4.42 -4.40 -13.53
CA GLU A 130 -4.82 -3.47 -14.59
C GLU A 130 -3.99 -2.18 -14.54
N ALA A 131 -3.84 -1.58 -13.34
CA ALA A 131 -3.02 -0.39 -13.16
C ALA A 131 -1.53 -0.63 -13.47
N TYR A 132 -0.99 -1.81 -13.11
CA TYR A 132 0.40 -2.15 -13.45
C TYR A 132 0.58 -2.32 -14.97
N ASN A 133 -0.40 -2.93 -15.64
CA ASN A 133 -0.32 -3.14 -17.07
C ASN A 133 -0.30 -1.83 -17.86
N GLU A 134 -0.97 -0.80 -17.34
CA GLU A 134 -1.00 0.55 -17.91
C GLU A 134 0.24 1.39 -17.57
N HIS A 135 0.72 1.32 -16.33
CA HIS A 135 1.71 2.29 -15.84
C HIS A 135 3.13 1.75 -15.65
N CYS A 136 3.30 0.43 -15.47
CA CYS A 136 4.58 -0.23 -15.31
C CYS A 136 5.16 -0.71 -16.65
#